data_AF-A0A950QNH3-F1
#
_entry.id   AF-A0A950QNH3-F1
#
_cell.length_a   1.000
_cell.length_b   1.000
_cell.length_c   1.000
_cell.angle_alpha   90.00
_cell.angle_beta   90.00
_cell.angle_gamma   90.00
#
_symmetry.space_group_name_H-M   'P 1'
#
loop_
_entity.id
_entity.type
_entity.pdbx_description
1 polymer ?
#
loop_
_entity_poly.entity_id
_entity_poly.type
_entity_poly.pdbx_seq_one_letter_code
_entity_poly.pdbx_strand_id
1 'polypeptide(L)'
;MRVWFWAPLLMVGLAGVACAQNASSFTSLDLNARRTTNNAPIILERHLQPNEVGGLYGNSAFAHGYRHGYDEGFHFADLDIQMGREGSATIPKEYRDGARHFKNFFGSKKLFEQGFQTGFRRGYGDGISGGEYQIHRHVQSIAAGLSPDVLPASRRNYFDDGFASGYATAQKNAPSSRGLRVDYVEQYCRSTSNQPYALDYCSGFSRGYLLGAFDVSPSSPVESASSKNAR
;
A
#
# COMPACT_ATOMS: atom_id res chain seq x y z
N MET A 1 65.52 -34.27 27.36
CA MET A 1 64.16 -34.84 27.56
C MET A 1 63.29 -34.37 26.40
N ARG A 2 62.94 -35.26 25.47
CA ARG A 2 62.01 -35.03 24.36
C ARG A 2 60.91 -36.08 24.51
N VAL A 3 59.66 -35.66 24.60
CA VAL A 3 58.52 -36.57 24.61
C VAL A 3 57.52 -36.06 23.58
N TRP A 4 57.37 -36.86 22.52
CA TRP A 4 56.28 -36.80 21.55
C TRP A 4 55.00 -37.36 22.18
N PHE A 5 53.81 -37.04 21.66
CA PHE A 5 52.67 -37.95 21.40
C PHE A 5 51.43 -37.10 21.01
N TRP A 6 51.09 -37.06 19.72
CA TRP A 6 49.98 -37.78 19.06
C TRP A 6 48.58 -37.15 19.24
N ALA A 7 48.00 -36.77 18.11
CA ALA A 7 46.60 -36.37 17.94
C ALA A 7 45.70 -37.61 17.80
N PRO A 8 44.38 -37.46 18.07
CA PRO A 8 43.39 -38.25 17.38
C PRO A 8 42.37 -37.38 16.61
N LEU A 9 42.13 -37.85 15.38
CA LEU A 9 40.96 -37.61 14.53
C LEU A 9 39.66 -37.72 15.33
N LEU A 10 38.71 -36.80 15.08
CA LEU A 10 37.32 -36.97 15.48
C LEU A 10 36.43 -36.96 14.23
N MET A 11 35.68 -38.06 14.08
CA MET A 11 34.85 -38.38 12.93
C MET A 11 33.65 -37.44 12.76
N VAL A 12 33.39 -37.12 11.50
CA VAL A 12 32.18 -36.44 11.00
C VAL A 12 31.03 -37.44 10.97
N GLY A 13 30.00 -37.21 11.79
CA GLY A 13 28.72 -37.91 11.71
C GLY A 13 27.77 -37.19 10.75
N LEU A 14 27.47 -37.84 9.63
CA LEU A 14 26.39 -37.48 8.71
C LEU A 14 25.04 -37.88 9.33
N ALA A 15 24.27 -36.90 9.82
CA ALA A 15 22.87 -37.10 10.15
C ALA A 15 22.00 -36.76 8.93
N GLY A 16 21.42 -37.80 8.32
CA GLY A 16 20.41 -37.65 7.26
C GLY A 16 19.12 -37.06 7.83
N VAL A 17 18.67 -35.95 7.23
CA VAL A 17 17.34 -35.39 7.51
C VAL A 17 16.34 -36.09 6.61
N ALA A 18 15.51 -36.94 7.21
CA ALA A 18 14.39 -37.59 6.57
C ALA A 18 13.31 -36.57 6.19
N CYS A 19 12.78 -36.71 4.98
CA CYS A 19 11.68 -35.91 4.44
C CYS A 19 10.39 -36.16 5.25
N ALA A 20 9.89 -35.15 5.96
CA ALA A 20 8.52 -35.13 6.44
C ALA A 20 7.64 -34.43 5.40
N GLN A 21 6.92 -35.23 4.62
CA GLN A 21 5.84 -34.76 3.74
C GLN A 21 4.65 -34.33 4.62
N ASN A 22 4.55 -33.04 4.91
CA ASN A 22 3.32 -32.50 5.48
C ASN A 22 2.28 -32.41 4.35
N ALA A 23 1.43 -33.43 4.28
CA ALA A 23 0.23 -33.40 3.45
C ALA A 23 -0.71 -32.32 3.99
N SER A 24 -0.80 -31.20 3.28
CA SER A 24 -1.81 -30.18 3.51
C SER A 24 -3.19 -30.80 3.32
N SER A 25 -3.87 -31.05 4.44
CA SER A 25 -5.27 -31.42 4.44
C SER A 25 -6.07 -30.21 3.95
N PHE A 26 -6.50 -30.24 2.69
CA PHE A 26 -7.50 -29.29 2.19
C PHE A 26 -8.83 -29.62 2.87
N THR A 27 -9.11 -28.95 3.98
CA THR A 27 -10.47 -28.86 4.51
C THR A 27 -11.31 -28.11 3.49
N SER A 28 -12.16 -28.84 2.77
CA SER A 28 -13.23 -28.30 1.96
C SER A 28 -14.03 -27.28 2.79
N LEU A 29 -13.99 -26.01 2.38
CA LEU A 29 -14.82 -24.97 2.96
C LEU A 29 -16.29 -25.36 2.81
N ASP A 30 -16.96 -25.45 3.95
CA ASP A 30 -18.37 -25.74 4.08
C ASP A 30 -19.18 -24.58 3.48
N LEU A 31 -19.77 -24.80 2.30
CA LEU A 31 -20.50 -23.79 1.51
C LEU A 31 -21.91 -23.48 2.06
N ASN A 32 -22.19 -23.77 3.33
CA ASN A 32 -23.52 -23.66 3.92
C ASN A 32 -23.68 -22.55 4.98
N ALA A 33 -22.91 -21.46 4.88
CA ALA A 33 -23.24 -20.22 5.56
C ALA A 33 -24.13 -19.35 4.65
N ARG A 34 -25.40 -19.73 4.51
CA ARG A 34 -26.46 -18.91 3.89
C ARG A 34 -26.76 -17.71 4.78
N ARG A 35 -25.90 -16.70 4.75
CA ARG A 35 -26.20 -15.34 5.21
C ARG A 35 -26.60 -14.54 3.98
N THR A 36 -27.87 -14.23 3.88
CA THR A 36 -28.41 -13.20 2.99
C THR A 36 -27.81 -11.85 3.37
N THR A 37 -26.70 -11.49 2.76
CA THR A 37 -26.23 -10.10 2.71
C THR A 37 -26.10 -9.72 1.24
N ASN A 38 -26.68 -8.59 0.87
CA ASN A 38 -26.57 -7.98 -0.46
C ASN A 38 -25.13 -7.48 -0.79
N ASN A 39 -24.09 -8.10 -0.21
CA ASN A 39 -22.70 -7.64 -0.20
C ASN A 39 -21.73 -8.56 -0.97
N ALA A 40 -22.24 -9.56 -1.69
CA ALA A 40 -21.44 -10.54 -2.43
C ALA A 40 -20.33 -9.97 -3.35
N PRO A 41 -20.44 -8.78 -4.00
CA PRO A 41 -19.35 -8.29 -4.85
C PRO A 41 -18.14 -7.69 -4.12
N ILE A 42 -18.25 -7.40 -2.81
CA ILE A 42 -17.15 -6.80 -2.03
C ILE A 42 -16.05 -7.84 -1.72
N ILE A 43 -16.41 -9.12 -1.63
CA ILE A 43 -15.52 -10.20 -1.19
C ILE A 43 -14.49 -10.60 -2.26
N LEU A 44 -14.69 -10.24 -3.54
CA LEU A 44 -13.80 -10.66 -4.62
C LEU A 44 -12.58 -9.76 -4.81
N GLU A 45 -12.65 -8.50 -4.35
CA GLU A 45 -11.56 -7.55 -4.48
C GLU A 45 -10.54 -7.79 -3.37
N ARG A 46 -9.31 -8.20 -3.73
CA ARG A 46 -8.25 -8.56 -2.76
C ARG A 46 -7.96 -7.43 -1.77
N HIS A 47 -8.13 -6.17 -2.18
CA HIS A 47 -7.86 -5.01 -1.35
C HIS A 47 -8.97 -4.72 -0.32
N LEU A 48 -10.18 -5.24 -0.50
CA LEU A 48 -11.32 -5.00 0.40
C LEU A 48 -11.42 -6.05 1.53
N GLN A 49 -10.30 -6.28 2.22
CA GLN A 49 -10.27 -7.17 3.39
C GLN A 49 -11.06 -6.58 4.56
N PRO A 50 -11.61 -7.38 5.48
CA PRO A 50 -12.33 -6.88 6.67
C PRO A 50 -11.36 -6.35 7.75
N ASN A 51 -10.54 -5.36 7.38
CA ASN A 51 -9.58 -4.67 8.25
C ASN A 51 -9.59 -3.17 7.94
N GLU A 52 -8.84 -2.38 8.71
CA GLU A 52 -8.82 -0.91 8.57
C GLU A 52 -8.39 -0.47 7.15
N VAL A 53 -7.49 -1.22 6.51
CA VAL A 53 -7.03 -0.95 5.14
C VAL A 53 -8.12 -1.18 4.11
N GLY A 54 -8.87 -2.27 4.24
CA GLY A 54 -10.03 -2.51 3.38
C GLY A 54 -11.15 -1.52 3.64
N GLY A 55 -11.35 -1.08 4.88
CA GLY A 55 -12.22 0.06 5.22
C GLY A 55 -11.79 1.34 4.49
N LEU A 56 -10.48 1.64 4.45
CA LEU A 56 -9.96 2.81 3.74
C LEU A 56 -10.26 2.74 2.23
N TYR A 57 -9.98 1.61 1.60
CA TYR A 57 -10.25 1.41 0.16
C TYR A 57 -11.73 1.32 -0.17
N GLY A 58 -12.55 0.79 0.74
CA GLY A 58 -14.00 0.77 0.60
C GLY A 58 -14.63 2.16 0.73
N ASN A 59 -13.98 3.06 1.48
CA ASN A 59 -14.46 4.41 1.76
C ASN A 59 -13.89 5.49 0.82
N SER A 60 -12.77 5.24 0.13
CA SER A 60 -12.20 6.19 -0.83
C SER A 60 -11.86 5.50 -2.15
N ALA A 61 -12.59 5.87 -3.21
CA ALA A 61 -12.28 5.43 -4.57
C ALA A 61 -10.91 5.96 -5.01
N PHE A 62 -10.53 7.17 -4.57
CA PHE A 62 -9.18 7.70 -4.79
C PHE A 62 -8.10 6.80 -4.19
N ALA A 63 -8.19 6.47 -2.90
CA ALA A 63 -7.19 5.65 -2.21
C ALA A 63 -7.10 4.25 -2.83
N HIS A 64 -8.24 3.69 -3.22
CA HIS A 64 -8.30 2.39 -3.89
C HIS A 64 -7.66 2.45 -5.28
N GLY A 65 -8.01 3.45 -6.09
CA GLY A 65 -7.38 3.67 -7.39
C GLY A 65 -5.88 3.86 -7.27
N TYR A 66 -5.44 4.67 -6.30
CA TYR A 66 -4.02 4.89 -6.00
C TYR A 66 -3.28 3.58 -5.73
N ARG A 67 -3.86 2.69 -4.92
CA ARG A 67 -3.25 1.38 -4.64
C ARG A 67 -3.05 0.55 -5.91
N HIS A 68 -4.08 0.40 -6.74
CA HIS A 68 -3.97 -0.32 -8.01
C HIS A 68 -2.93 0.32 -8.92
N GLY A 69 -2.95 1.65 -9.03
CA GLY A 69 -1.99 2.40 -9.80
C GLY A 69 -0.55 2.12 -9.35
N TYR A 70 -0.28 2.18 -8.05
CA TYR A 70 1.05 1.94 -7.49
C TYR A 70 1.56 0.54 -7.82
N ASP A 71 0.72 -0.48 -7.66
CA ASP A 71 1.07 -1.88 -7.94
C ASP A 71 1.45 -2.07 -9.41
N GLU A 72 0.63 -1.52 -10.32
CA GLU A 72 0.91 -1.55 -11.77
C GLU A 72 2.18 -0.76 -12.12
N GLY A 73 2.34 0.45 -11.58
CA GLY A 73 3.52 1.28 -11.84
C GLY A 73 4.82 0.60 -11.40
N PHE A 74 4.82 0.00 -10.21
CA PHE A 74 5.98 -0.71 -9.67
C PHE A 74 6.31 -1.95 -10.51
N HIS A 75 5.30 -2.71 -10.93
CA HIS A 75 5.49 -3.84 -11.83
C HIS A 75 6.05 -3.41 -13.19
N PHE A 76 5.57 -2.30 -13.74
CA PHE A 76 6.08 -1.74 -15.00
C PHE A 76 7.54 -1.32 -14.91
N ALA A 77 7.95 -0.72 -13.79
CA ALA A 77 9.33 -0.36 -13.57
C ALA A 77 10.27 -1.59 -13.57
N ASP A 78 9.87 -2.67 -12.90
CA ASP A 78 10.61 -3.94 -12.91
C ASP A 78 10.76 -4.51 -14.34
N LEU A 79 9.69 -4.49 -15.13
CA LEU A 79 9.74 -4.91 -16.54
C LEU A 79 10.70 -4.05 -17.38
N ASP A 80 10.66 -2.73 -17.23
CA ASP A 80 11.56 -1.85 -17.98
C ASP A 80 13.04 -2.06 -17.57
N ILE A 81 13.31 -2.27 -16.28
CA ILE A 81 14.65 -2.62 -15.78
C ILE A 81 15.13 -3.94 -16.40
N GLN A 82 14.30 -4.99 -16.37
CA GLN A 82 14.64 -6.31 -16.93
C GLN A 82 14.86 -6.26 -18.45
N MET A 83 14.17 -5.36 -19.15
CA MET A 83 14.32 -5.16 -20.59
C MET A 83 15.45 -4.18 -20.95
N GLY A 84 16.16 -3.61 -19.98
CA GLY A 84 17.23 -2.65 -20.20
C GLY A 84 16.76 -1.33 -20.83
N ARG A 85 15.49 -0.95 -20.60
CA ARG A 85 14.92 0.29 -21.11
C ARG A 85 15.27 1.45 -20.18
N GLU A 86 15.54 2.61 -20.76
CA GLU A 86 15.60 3.85 -19.98
C GLU A 86 14.22 4.12 -19.38
N GLY A 87 14.17 4.42 -18.07
CA GLY A 87 12.93 4.64 -17.36
C GLY A 87 12.10 5.75 -18.00
N SER A 88 10.91 5.41 -18.50
CA SER A 88 9.94 6.37 -19.03
C SER A 88 8.75 6.43 -18.08
N ALA A 89 8.62 7.54 -17.35
CA ALA A 89 7.45 7.79 -16.50
C ALA A 89 6.14 8.01 -17.30
N THR A 90 6.14 7.73 -18.60
CA THR A 90 4.96 7.83 -19.45
C THR A 90 4.08 6.62 -19.20
N ILE A 91 2.90 6.85 -18.61
CA ILE A 91 1.86 5.82 -18.49
C ILE A 91 1.54 5.30 -19.90
N PRO A 92 1.76 4.00 -20.18
CA PRO A 92 1.43 3.43 -21.48
C PRO A 92 -0.05 3.65 -21.77
N LYS A 93 -0.42 3.84 -23.04
CA LYS A 93 -1.80 4.22 -23.41
C LYS A 93 -2.83 3.24 -22.87
N GLU A 94 -2.44 1.98 -22.77
CA GLU A 94 -3.19 0.88 -22.20
C GLU A 94 -3.61 1.17 -20.75
N TYR A 95 -2.73 1.77 -19.94
CA TYR A 95 -2.97 1.98 -18.51
C TYR A 95 -3.54 3.36 -18.19
N ARG A 96 -3.64 4.26 -19.19
CA ARG A 96 -4.21 5.60 -19.00
C ARG A 96 -5.66 5.56 -18.55
N ASP A 97 -6.40 4.56 -19.00
CA ASP A 97 -7.82 4.54 -18.75
C ASP A 97 -8.15 4.23 -17.30
N GLY A 98 -7.33 3.47 -16.53
CA GLY A 98 -7.57 3.09 -15.12
C GLY A 98 -8.90 2.34 -14.84
N ALA A 99 -9.89 2.53 -15.69
CA ALA A 99 -11.28 2.14 -15.64
C ALA A 99 -11.47 0.64 -15.82
N ARG A 100 -10.45 -0.07 -16.35
CA ARG A 100 -10.46 -1.52 -16.44
C ARG A 100 -10.56 -2.19 -15.06
N HIS A 101 -9.97 -1.56 -14.04
CA HIS A 101 -10.02 -2.04 -12.66
C HIS A 101 -11.19 -1.45 -11.88
N PHE A 102 -11.79 -0.35 -12.35
CA PHE A 102 -12.88 0.31 -11.65
C PHE A 102 -14.16 -0.54 -11.64
N LYS A 103 -14.81 -0.57 -10.46
CA LYS A 103 -16.16 -1.09 -10.28
C LYS A 103 -17.04 0.01 -9.69
N ASN A 104 -18.28 0.12 -10.16
CA ASN A 104 -19.22 1.19 -9.73
C ASN A 104 -19.41 1.28 -8.21
N PHE A 105 -19.27 0.16 -7.49
CA PHE A 105 -19.44 0.15 -6.03
C PHE A 105 -18.24 0.75 -5.27
N PHE A 106 -17.11 0.99 -5.93
CA PHE A 106 -15.95 1.66 -5.32
C PHE A 106 -16.21 3.14 -5.01
N GLY A 107 -17.12 3.80 -5.75
CA GLY A 107 -17.41 5.22 -5.58
C GLY A 107 -17.24 6.00 -6.88
N SER A 108 -16.59 7.16 -6.81
CA SER A 108 -16.41 8.04 -7.98
C SER A 108 -15.36 7.48 -8.94
N LYS A 109 -15.78 7.14 -10.18
CA LYS A 109 -14.87 6.71 -11.26
C LYS A 109 -13.76 7.73 -11.51
N LYS A 110 -14.10 9.02 -11.53
CA LYS A 110 -13.15 10.11 -11.73
C LYS A 110 -12.07 10.14 -10.65
N LEU A 111 -12.46 10.00 -9.38
CA LEU A 111 -11.50 9.99 -8.27
C LEU A 111 -10.65 8.72 -8.29
N PHE A 112 -11.23 7.57 -8.65
CA PHE A 112 -10.48 6.33 -8.85
C PHE A 112 -9.40 6.48 -9.93
N GLU A 113 -9.76 7.00 -11.11
CA GLU A 113 -8.80 7.22 -12.21
C GLU A 113 -7.70 8.22 -11.82
N GLN A 114 -8.07 9.30 -11.13
CA GLN A 114 -7.11 10.26 -10.60
C GLN A 114 -6.14 9.62 -9.60
N GLY A 115 -6.67 8.82 -8.67
CA GLY A 115 -5.88 8.03 -7.74
C GLY A 115 -4.94 7.10 -8.48
N PHE A 116 -5.45 6.32 -9.43
CA PHE A 116 -4.71 5.36 -10.25
C PHE A 116 -3.53 5.99 -10.97
N GLN A 117 -3.75 7.08 -11.72
CA GLN A 117 -2.66 7.76 -12.43
C GLN A 117 -1.59 8.31 -11.48
N THR A 118 -2.01 8.73 -10.29
CA THR A 118 -1.11 9.26 -9.27
C THR A 118 -0.27 8.15 -8.64
N GLY A 119 -0.92 7.07 -8.20
CA GLY A 119 -0.26 5.87 -7.69
C GLY A 119 0.70 5.26 -8.70
N PHE A 120 0.30 5.18 -9.98
CA PHE A 120 1.14 4.64 -11.05
C PHE A 120 2.46 5.39 -11.18
N ARG A 121 2.40 6.73 -11.27
CA ARG A 121 3.63 7.54 -11.35
C ARG A 121 4.52 7.34 -10.12
N ARG A 122 3.93 7.24 -8.93
CA ARG A 122 4.67 7.01 -7.70
C ARG A 122 5.33 5.62 -7.68
N GLY A 123 4.56 4.56 -7.92
CA GLY A 123 5.06 3.18 -7.92
C GLY A 123 6.14 2.96 -8.99
N TYR A 124 5.96 3.53 -10.18
CA TYR A 124 6.96 3.49 -11.24
C TYR A 124 8.26 4.20 -10.84
N GLY A 125 8.15 5.39 -10.24
CA GLY A 125 9.31 6.13 -9.73
C GLY A 125 10.06 5.37 -8.63
N ASP A 126 9.33 4.77 -7.68
CA ASP A 126 9.92 3.93 -6.63
C ASP A 126 10.64 2.72 -7.23
N GLY A 127 10.03 2.02 -8.21
CA GLY A 127 10.65 0.87 -8.86
C GLY A 127 11.91 1.23 -9.67
N ILE A 128 11.86 2.26 -10.53
CA ILE A 128 13.00 2.67 -11.38
C ILE A 128 14.17 3.19 -10.55
N SER A 129 13.90 3.85 -9.42
CA SER A 129 14.96 4.31 -8.51
C SER A 129 15.59 3.18 -7.68
N GLY A 130 15.12 1.94 -7.82
CA GLY A 130 15.54 0.80 -7.00
C GLY A 130 15.05 0.90 -5.54
N GLY A 131 14.03 1.73 -5.29
CA GLY A 131 13.38 1.84 -4.00
C GLY A 131 12.59 0.58 -3.64
N GLU A 132 12.47 0.33 -2.34
CA GLU A 132 11.60 -0.74 -1.86
C GLU A 132 10.12 -0.41 -2.13
N TYR A 133 9.30 -1.46 -2.21
CA TYR A 133 7.85 -1.33 -2.27
C TYR A 133 7.29 -0.80 -0.92
N GLN A 134 7.01 0.51 -0.83
CA GLN A 134 6.64 1.17 0.44
C GLN A 134 5.12 1.29 0.69
N ILE A 135 4.29 1.17 -0.35
CA ILE A 135 2.87 1.56 -0.25
C ILE A 135 2.10 0.78 0.83
N HIS A 136 2.46 -0.49 1.10
CA HIS A 136 1.81 -1.26 2.16
C HIS A 136 2.00 -0.63 3.55
N ARG A 137 3.24 -0.23 3.87
CA ARG A 137 3.58 0.41 5.14
C ARG A 137 2.86 1.76 5.29
N HIS A 138 2.87 2.57 4.22
CA HIS A 138 2.21 3.88 4.22
C HIS A 138 0.70 3.73 4.41
N VAL A 139 0.07 2.81 3.69
CA VAL A 139 -1.38 2.55 3.78
C VAL A 139 -1.78 2.08 5.18
N GLN A 140 -1.02 1.18 5.80
CA GLN A 140 -1.28 0.76 7.19
C GLN A 140 -1.22 1.96 8.14
N SER A 141 -0.21 2.81 8.00
CA SER A 141 -0.07 3.99 8.85
C SER A 141 -1.23 4.98 8.68
N ILE A 142 -1.71 5.20 7.45
CA ILE A 142 -2.86 6.10 7.20
C ILE A 142 -4.21 5.42 7.38
N ALA A 143 -4.29 4.10 7.57
CA ALA A 143 -5.53 3.40 7.88
C ALA A 143 -5.73 3.25 9.39
N ALA A 144 -4.66 3.40 10.17
CA ALA A 144 -4.68 3.26 11.63
C ALA A 144 -5.88 3.99 12.28
N GLY A 145 -6.65 3.26 13.08
CA GLY A 145 -7.82 3.77 13.80
C GLY A 145 -9.05 4.03 12.94
N LEU A 146 -9.08 3.60 11.68
CA LEU A 146 -10.28 3.64 10.84
C LEU A 146 -11.15 2.41 11.12
N SER A 147 -12.47 2.59 11.17
CA SER A 147 -13.36 1.42 11.21
C SER A 147 -13.17 0.56 9.95
N PRO A 148 -13.16 -0.78 10.06
CA PRO A 148 -13.17 -1.66 8.89
C PRO A 148 -14.47 -1.56 8.08
N ASP A 149 -15.52 -0.94 8.63
CA ASP A 149 -16.81 -0.82 7.98
C ASP A 149 -16.82 0.21 6.84
N VAL A 150 -17.51 -0.16 5.75
CA VAL A 150 -17.76 0.75 4.64
C VAL A 150 -18.91 1.70 5.01
N LEU A 151 -18.63 3.00 4.92
CA LEU A 151 -19.60 4.07 5.14
C LEU A 151 -20.76 3.99 4.13
N PRO A 152 -21.96 4.42 4.53
CA PRO A 152 -23.05 4.63 3.58
C PRO A 152 -22.64 5.56 2.45
N ALA A 153 -23.17 5.34 1.23
CA ALA A 153 -22.77 6.06 0.03
C ALA A 153 -22.80 7.59 0.18
N SER A 154 -23.77 8.14 0.93
CA SER A 154 -23.88 9.58 1.20
C SER A 154 -22.69 10.13 1.99
N ARG A 155 -22.21 9.41 3.01
CA ARG A 155 -21.06 9.81 3.85
C ARG A 155 -19.72 9.50 3.17
N ARG A 156 -19.69 8.40 2.41
CA ARG A 156 -18.51 7.95 1.67
C ARG A 156 -18.01 9.01 0.68
N ASN A 157 -18.92 9.70 -0.01
CA ASN A 157 -18.52 10.75 -0.95
C ASN A 157 -17.73 11.87 -0.26
N TYR A 158 -18.15 12.31 0.93
CA TYR A 158 -17.42 13.32 1.70
C TYR A 158 -16.06 12.83 2.17
N PHE A 159 -15.96 11.56 2.59
CA PHE A 159 -14.68 10.95 2.94
C PHE A 159 -13.72 10.93 1.73
N ASP A 160 -14.20 10.49 0.56
CA ASP A 160 -13.40 10.40 -0.67
C ASP A 160 -12.96 11.78 -1.19
N ASP A 161 -13.88 12.77 -1.17
CA ASP A 161 -13.58 14.16 -1.51
C ASP A 161 -12.56 14.77 -0.56
N GLY A 162 -12.71 14.50 0.74
CA GLY A 162 -11.75 14.88 1.78
C GLY A 162 -10.38 14.28 1.49
N PHE A 163 -10.32 12.97 1.24
CA PHE A 163 -9.08 12.24 0.94
C PHE A 163 -8.35 12.83 -0.27
N ALA A 164 -9.04 13.01 -1.39
CA ALA A 164 -8.46 13.59 -2.60
C ALA A 164 -7.96 15.03 -2.36
N SER A 165 -8.72 15.83 -1.60
CA SER A 165 -8.35 17.21 -1.25
C SER A 165 -7.13 17.28 -0.33
N GLY A 166 -7.07 16.40 0.67
CA GLY A 166 -5.93 16.27 1.57
C GLY A 166 -4.66 15.90 0.83
N TYR A 167 -4.75 14.90 -0.05
CA TYR A 167 -3.64 14.47 -0.90
C TYR A 167 -3.15 15.62 -1.78
N ALA A 168 -4.05 16.31 -2.50
CA ALA A 168 -3.69 17.44 -3.35
C ALA A 168 -3.08 18.62 -2.56
N THR A 169 -3.51 18.82 -1.32
CA THR A 169 -2.94 19.85 -0.44
C THR A 169 -1.52 19.50 -0.02
N ALA A 170 -1.27 18.25 0.35
CA ALA A 170 0.06 17.78 0.72
C ALA A 170 1.05 17.88 -0.46
N GLN A 171 0.62 17.55 -1.68
CA GLN A 171 1.47 17.69 -2.87
C GLN A 171 1.96 19.12 -3.13
N LYS A 172 1.23 20.14 -2.66
CA LYS A 172 1.60 21.55 -2.83
C LYS A 172 2.38 22.10 -1.64
N ASN A 173 2.02 21.68 -0.43
CA ASN A 173 2.35 22.39 0.80
C ASN A 173 2.96 21.50 1.89
N ALA A 174 3.14 20.19 1.68
CA ALA A 174 3.58 19.31 2.76
C ALA A 174 5.00 19.67 3.22
N PRO A 175 5.21 19.99 4.50
CA PRO A 175 6.54 19.89 5.10
C PRO A 175 6.94 18.41 5.14
N SER A 176 8.20 18.13 5.53
CA SER A 176 8.66 16.75 5.75
C SER A 176 7.65 15.96 6.60
N SER A 177 7.22 14.79 6.13
CA SER A 177 6.20 13.93 6.76
C SER A 177 6.58 13.42 8.16
N ARG A 178 7.79 13.71 8.63
CA ARG A 178 8.36 13.14 9.86
C ARG A 178 7.60 13.62 11.09
N GLY A 179 6.87 12.71 11.73
CA GLY A 179 6.13 12.96 12.98
C GLY A 179 4.71 13.49 12.80
N LEU A 180 4.23 13.64 11.56
CA LEU A 180 2.83 13.97 11.31
C LEU A 180 1.94 12.75 11.62
N ARG A 181 0.83 13.00 12.33
CA ARG A 181 -0.14 12.00 12.72
C ARG A 181 -1.54 12.35 12.20
N VAL A 182 -2.37 11.34 11.97
CA VAL A 182 -3.73 11.48 11.42
C VAL A 182 -4.58 12.39 12.30
N ASP A 183 -4.52 12.20 13.62
CA ASP A 183 -5.30 12.94 14.62
C ASP A 183 -5.00 14.44 14.59
N TYR A 184 -3.73 14.81 14.48
CA TYR A 184 -3.33 16.22 14.38
C TYR A 184 -3.90 16.91 13.13
N VAL A 185 -3.74 16.29 11.96
CA VAL A 185 -4.23 16.86 10.69
C VAL A 185 -5.76 16.89 10.67
N GLU A 186 -6.41 15.88 11.25
CA GLU A 186 -7.86 15.82 11.35
C GLU A 186 -8.40 16.92 12.27
N GLN A 187 -7.79 17.15 13.43
CA GLN A 187 -8.17 18.23 14.33
C GLN A 187 -8.01 19.60 13.68
N TYR A 188 -6.92 19.81 12.92
CA TYR A 188 -6.70 21.03 12.16
C TYR A 188 -7.75 21.24 11.05
N CYS A 189 -8.09 20.17 10.32
CA CYS A 189 -9.17 20.25 9.34
C CYS A 189 -10.50 20.62 10.01
N ARG A 190 -10.83 20.00 11.14
CA ARG A 190 -12.10 20.26 11.85
C ARG A 190 -12.20 21.70 12.37
N SER A 191 -11.10 22.33 12.76
CA SER A 191 -11.10 23.72 13.23
C SER A 191 -11.21 24.76 12.10
N THR A 192 -10.96 24.36 10.86
CA THR A 192 -10.91 25.27 9.70
C THR A 192 -11.98 24.99 8.65
N SER A 193 -12.56 23.79 8.63
CA SER A 193 -13.49 23.34 7.62
C SER A 193 -14.93 23.74 7.95
N ASN A 194 -15.61 24.32 6.96
CA ASN A 194 -17.06 24.57 6.98
C ASN A 194 -17.84 23.55 6.13
N GLN A 195 -17.25 22.38 5.84
CA GLN A 195 -17.89 21.37 4.99
C GLN A 195 -19.03 20.65 5.73
N PRO A 196 -20.15 20.33 5.05
CA PRO A 196 -21.11 19.38 5.57
C PRO A 196 -20.44 18.02 5.80
N TYR A 197 -20.85 17.31 6.86
CA TYR A 197 -20.19 16.08 7.32
C TYR A 197 -18.68 16.26 7.58
N ALA A 198 -18.32 17.37 8.23
CA ALA A 198 -16.93 17.72 8.56
C ALA A 198 -16.14 16.56 9.22
N LEU A 199 -16.79 15.68 9.99
CA LEU A 199 -16.14 14.51 10.57
C LEU A 199 -15.63 13.53 9.50
N ASP A 200 -16.47 13.12 8.55
CA ASP A 200 -16.09 12.18 7.50
C ASP A 200 -15.11 12.82 6.51
N TYR A 201 -15.38 14.06 6.12
CA TYR A 201 -14.50 14.83 5.25
C TYR A 201 -13.11 15.00 5.87
N CYS A 202 -13.02 15.42 7.14
CA CYS A 202 -11.73 15.66 7.78
C CYS A 202 -10.97 14.37 8.10
N SER A 203 -11.68 13.27 8.36
CA SER A 203 -11.05 11.95 8.49
C SER A 203 -10.46 11.47 7.15
N GLY A 204 -11.17 11.70 6.04
CA GLY A 204 -10.62 11.46 4.70
C GLY A 204 -9.41 12.36 4.43
N PHE A 205 -9.57 13.67 4.69
CA PHE A 205 -8.55 14.69 4.44
C PHE A 205 -7.24 14.41 5.16
N SER A 206 -7.27 14.08 6.46
CA SER A 206 -6.05 13.81 7.21
C SER A 206 -5.26 12.63 6.65
N ARG A 207 -5.95 11.56 6.25
CA ARG A 207 -5.36 10.35 5.68
C ARG A 207 -4.81 10.59 4.28
N GLY A 208 -5.55 11.31 3.44
CA GLY A 208 -5.09 11.72 2.12
C GLY A 208 -3.87 12.63 2.19
N TYR A 209 -3.85 13.58 3.14
CA TYR A 209 -2.73 14.47 3.37
C TYR A 209 -1.46 13.71 3.76
N LEU A 210 -1.56 12.75 4.67
CA LEU A 210 -0.42 11.91 5.06
C LEU A 210 0.12 11.08 3.89
N LEU A 211 -0.76 10.46 3.10
CA LEU A 211 -0.34 9.74 1.89
C LEU A 211 0.43 10.67 0.94
N GLY A 212 -0.11 11.86 0.66
CA GLY A 212 0.56 12.83 -0.19
C GLY A 212 1.87 13.35 0.40
N ALA A 213 1.98 13.47 1.72
CA ALA A 213 3.20 13.91 2.39
C ALA A 213 4.32 12.86 2.32
N PHE A 214 3.98 11.56 2.33
CA PHE A 214 4.94 10.48 2.09
C PHE A 214 5.50 10.54 0.67
N ASP A 215 4.69 10.93 -0.31
CA ASP A 215 5.11 10.98 -1.72
C ASP A 215 6.05 12.15 -2.02
N VAL A 216 5.93 13.26 -1.29
CA VAL A 216 6.82 14.44 -1.44
C VAL A 216 8.07 14.32 -0.58
N SER A 217 8.03 13.54 0.50
CA SER A 217 9.19 13.36 1.36
C SER A 217 10.26 12.53 0.62
N PRO A 218 11.50 13.03 0.45
CA PRO A 218 12.56 12.22 -0.10
C PRO A 218 12.74 11.01 0.81
N SER A 219 12.56 9.80 0.27
CA SER A 219 12.98 8.58 0.95
C SER A 219 14.43 8.78 1.34
N SER A 220 14.71 8.82 2.65
CA SER A 220 16.09 8.94 3.12
C SER A 220 16.88 7.84 2.42
N PRO A 221 18.06 8.14 1.81
CA PRO A 221 18.89 7.11 1.23
C PRO A 221 19.08 6.05 2.32
N VAL A 222 18.73 4.80 2.01
CA VAL A 222 19.16 3.67 2.83
C VAL A 222 20.67 3.85 2.93
N GLU A 223 21.14 4.14 4.13
CA GLU A 223 22.54 4.27 4.47
C GLU A 223 23.18 2.97 3.99
N SER A 224 23.79 3.04 2.80
CA SER A 224 24.38 1.91 2.13
C SER A 224 25.45 1.42 3.08
N ALA A 225 25.17 0.29 3.72
CA ALA A 225 26.09 -0.37 4.63
C ALA A 225 27.43 -0.43 3.90
N SER A 226 28.37 0.35 4.43
CA SER A 226 29.70 0.49 3.92
C SER A 226 30.35 -0.89 3.94
N SER A 227 30.29 -1.61 2.82
CA SER A 227 31.14 -2.76 2.56
C SER A 227 32.55 -2.25 2.26
N LYS A 228 33.17 -1.63 3.26
CA LYS A 228 34.61 -1.63 3.41
C LYS A 228 34.95 -2.92 4.15
N ASN A 229 35.32 -3.98 3.44
CA ASN A 229 36.32 -4.96 3.89
C ASN A 229 36.60 -6.05 2.84
N ALA A 230 37.85 -6.56 2.89
CA ALA A 230 38.57 -7.47 1.99
C ALA A 230 39.14 -6.77 0.75
N ARG A 231 40.35 -6.19 0.76
CA ARG A 231 41.69 -6.77 1.05
C ARG A 231 41.98 -8.06 0.31
#